data_AF-A0AAV6A5P2-F1
#
_entry.id   AF-A0AAV6A5P2-F1
#
_cell.length_a   1.000
_cell.length_b   1.000
_cell.length_c   1.000
_cell.angle_alpha   90.00
_cell.angle_beta   90.00
_cell.angle_gamma   90.00
#
_symmetry.space_group_name_H-M   'P 1'
#
loop_
_entity.id
_entity.type
_entity.pdbx_description
1 polymer ?
#
loop_
_entity_poly.entity_id
_entity_poly.type
_entity_poly.pdbx_seq_one_letter_code
_entity_poly.pdbx_strand_id
1 'polypeptide(L)' 'MSASGNGVSANELLAVMGSRELKDNSTVFAGVGAPMLASGLAQRMHAPLLTMVIEGGIVGPRWKPGSLPISTNEMR' A
#
# COMPACT_ATOMS: atom_id res chain seq x y z
N MET A 1 -17.82 5.92 12.17
CA MET A 1 -17.52 7.11 13.01
C MET A 1 -16.69 8.05 12.16
N SER A 2 -17.29 9.17 11.76
CA SER A 2 -16.64 10.27 11.04
C SER A 2 -15.89 11.14 12.05
N ALA A 3 -14.58 11.31 11.88
CA ALA A 3 -13.81 12.33 12.58
C ALA A 3 -13.60 13.52 11.64
N SER A 4 -14.15 14.67 12.00
CA SER A 4 -13.93 15.96 11.36
C SER A 4 -12.66 16.63 11.90
N GLY A 5 -11.77 17.08 11.01
CA GLY A 5 -10.76 18.13 11.27
C GLY A 5 -9.38 17.69 11.78
N ASN A 6 -8.36 17.76 10.90
CA ASN A 6 -6.91 17.84 11.15
C ASN A 6 -6.21 16.78 12.05
N GLY A 7 -6.84 15.65 12.35
CA GLY A 7 -6.14 14.51 12.97
C GLY A 7 -5.67 13.50 11.92
N VAL A 8 -4.40 13.08 11.97
CA VAL A 8 -3.95 11.89 11.24
C VAL A 8 -4.57 10.66 11.89
N SER A 9 -5.27 9.85 11.13
CA SER A 9 -5.87 8.61 11.62
C SER A 9 -4.81 7.57 11.95
N ALA A 10 -5.13 6.63 12.85
CA ALA A 10 -4.24 5.51 13.16
C ALA A 10 -3.87 4.69 11.90
N ASN A 11 -4.81 4.54 10.95
CA ASN A 11 -4.56 3.84 9.70
C ASN A 11 -3.57 4.59 8.80
N GLU A 12 -3.66 5.91 8.71
CA GLU A 12 -2.70 6.73 7.95
C GLU A 12 -1.31 6.68 8.58
N LEU A 13 -1.21 6.77 9.91
CA LEU A 13 0.04 6.60 10.63
C LEU A 13 0.65 5.22 10.36
N LEU A 14 -0.15 4.15 10.48
CA LEU A 14 0.31 2.79 10.21
C LEU A 14 0.80 2.63 8.76
N ALA A 15 0.09 3.18 7.79
CA ALA A 15 0.48 3.12 6.39
C ALA A 15 1.81 3.86 6.12
N VAL A 16 1.99 5.04 6.71
CA VAL A 16 3.24 5.82 6.57
C VAL A 16 4.40 5.11 7.24
N MET A 17 4.21 4.60 8.46
CA MET A 17 5.26 3.87 9.17
C MET A 17 5.64 2.59 8.43
N GLY A 18 4.66 1.79 8.01
CA GLY A 18 4.91 0.59 7.21
C GLY A 18 5.59 0.89 5.88
N SER A 19 5.23 1.99 5.21
CA SER A 19 5.88 2.43 3.97
C SER A 19 7.37 2.69 4.18
N ARG A 20 7.77 3.28 5.30
CA ARG A 20 9.19 3.62 5.59
C ARG A 20 10.08 2.39 5.78
N GLU A 21 9.51 1.27 6.22
CA GLU A 21 10.25 0.01 6.39
C GLU A 21 10.58 -0.67 5.05
N LEU A 22 9.88 -0.29 3.97
CA LEU A 22 10.05 -0.90 2.65
C LEU A 22 11.23 -0.26 1.90
N LYS A 23 12.16 -1.10 1.46
CA LYS A 23 13.36 -0.68 0.72
C LYS A 23 13.10 -0.72 -0.78
N ASP A 24 13.73 0.21 -1.50
CA ASP A 24 13.74 0.14 -2.96
C ASP A 24 14.36 -1.16 -3.47
N ASN A 25 13.92 -1.61 -4.63
CA ASN A 25 14.39 -2.85 -5.27
C ASN A 25 14.27 -4.11 -4.40
N SER A 26 13.31 -4.14 -3.47
CA SER A 26 12.97 -5.32 -2.66
C SER A 26 11.63 -5.92 -3.09
N THR A 27 11.30 -7.10 -2.57
CA THR A 27 9.99 -7.74 -2.79
C THR A 27 9.23 -7.85 -1.48
N VAL A 28 7.95 -7.50 -1.50
CA VAL A 28 7.05 -7.60 -0.33
C VAL A 28 5.79 -8.36 -0.70
N PHE A 29 5.35 -9.24 0.20
CA PHE A 29 4.03 -9.86 0.11
C PHE A 29 3.01 -9.00 0.87
N ALA A 30 2.00 -8.48 0.18
CA ALA A 30 1.03 -7.53 0.75
C ALA A 30 -0.40 -8.06 0.66
N GLY A 31 -1.10 -8.07 1.80
CA GLY A 31 -2.56 -8.26 1.87
C GLY A 31 -3.33 -6.95 1.68
N VAL A 32 -4.66 -7.01 1.64
CA VAL A 32 -5.56 -5.84 1.50
C VAL A 32 -5.46 -4.90 2.71
N GLY A 33 -5.77 -3.62 2.48
CA GLY A 33 -5.85 -2.60 3.53
C GLY A 33 -4.51 -1.92 3.78
N ALA A 34 -4.12 -1.80 5.06
CA ALA A 34 -2.92 -1.04 5.45
C ALA A 34 -1.61 -1.53 4.80
N PRO A 35 -1.33 -2.85 4.67
CA PRO A 35 -0.10 -3.32 4.00
C PRO A 35 -0.03 -2.93 2.52
N MET A 36 -1.15 -3.03 1.80
CA MET A 36 -1.24 -2.63 0.39
C MET A 36 -1.10 -1.12 0.22
N LEU A 37 -1.74 -0.33 1.09
CA LEU A 37 -1.61 1.13 1.09
C LEU A 37 -0.17 1.56 1.38
N ALA A 38 0.48 0.96 2.38
CA ALA A 38 1.88 1.20 2.71
C ALA A 38 2.81 0.87 1.54
N SER A 39 2.60 -0.28 0.90
CA SER A 39 3.41 -0.73 -0.24
C SER A 39 3.23 0.17 -1.46
N GLY A 40 1.99 0.56 -1.76
CA GLY A 40 1.68 1.52 -2.84
C GLY A 40 2.23 2.92 -2.57
N LEU A 41 2.22 3.36 -1.30
CA LEU A 41 2.84 4.62 -0.89
C LEU A 41 4.35 4.58 -1.07
N ALA A 42 5.02 3.51 -0.65
CA ALA A 42 6.46 3.33 -0.83
C ALA A 42 6.86 3.36 -2.31
N GLN A 43 6.12 2.64 -3.17
CA GLN A 43 6.30 2.65 -4.63
C GLN A 43 6.21 4.04 -5.27
N ARG A 44 5.45 4.96 -4.65
CA ARG A 44 5.24 6.31 -5.18
C ARG A 44 6.22 7.34 -4.61
N MET A 45 6.83 7.06 -3.45
CA MET A 45 7.65 8.03 -2.71
C MET A 45 9.14 7.74 -2.85
N HIS A 46 9.63 6.63 -2.27
CA HIS A 46 11.07 6.38 -2.10
C HIS A 46 11.53 5.00 -2.60
N ALA A 47 10.60 4.12 -2.98
CA ALA A 47 10.90 2.75 -3.39
C ALA A 47 10.26 2.38 -4.76
N PRO A 48 10.56 3.12 -5.85
CA PRO A 48 9.90 2.95 -7.15
C PRO A 48 10.08 1.55 -7.80
N LEU A 49 11.10 0.79 -7.39
CA LEU A 49 11.42 -0.56 -7.85
C LEU A 49 10.95 -1.64 -6.84
N LEU A 50 10.20 -1.27 -5.78
CA LEU A 50 9.57 -2.23 -4.88
C LEU A 50 8.57 -3.11 -5.65
N THR A 51 8.80 -4.42 -5.61
CA THR A 51 7.89 -5.42 -6.19
C THR A 51 6.90 -5.89 -5.14
N MET A 52 5.63 -5.54 -5.32
CA MET A 52 4.55 -6.05 -4.49
C MET A 52 4.04 -7.38 -5.05
N VAL A 53 3.78 -8.36 -4.20
CA VAL A 53 3.10 -9.61 -4.55
C VAL A 53 1.87 -9.73 -3.66
N ILE A 54 0.71 -10.03 -4.24
CA ILE A 54 -0.55 -10.16 -3.49
C ILE A 54 -1.15 -11.56 -3.66
N GLU A 55 -1.97 -11.98 -2.70
CA GLU A 55 -2.50 -13.35 -2.59
C GLU A 55 -3.22 -13.86 -3.84
N GLY A 56 -3.81 -12.97 -4.64
CA GLY A 56 -4.45 -13.32 -5.92
C GLY A 56 -3.47 -13.67 -7.05
N GLY A 57 -2.16 -13.76 -6.76
CA GLY A 57 -1.12 -14.10 -7.73
C GLY A 57 -0.65 -12.94 -8.61
N ILE A 58 -1.06 -11.70 -8.29
CA ILE A 58 -0.63 -10.51 -9.03
C ILE A 58 0.74 -10.07 -8.53
N VAL A 59 1.67 -9.85 -9.47
CA VAL A 59 3.06 -9.46 -9.21
C VAL A 59 3.35 -8.09 -9.81
N GLY A 60 3.98 -7.23 -9.02
CA GLY A 60 4.35 -5.87 -9.40
C GLY A 60 3.20 -4.90 -9.69
N PRO A 61 2.03 -4.97 -9.02
CA PRO A 61 0.95 -4.04 -9.31
C PRO A 61 1.33 -2.59 -9.01
N ARG A 62 0.72 -1.66 -9.76
CA ARG A 62 0.86 -0.21 -9.58
C ARG A 62 -0.54 0.44 -9.56
N TRP A 63 -0.98 0.84 -8.38
CA TRP A 63 -2.33 1.35 -8.17
C TRP A 63 -2.46 2.85 -8.46
N LYS A 64 -3.62 3.26 -8.96
CA LYS A 64 -3.97 4.69 -9.07
C LYS A 64 -4.28 5.26 -7.68
N PRO A 65 -3.85 6.49 -7.36
CA PRO A 65 -4.24 7.14 -6.10
C PRO A 65 -5.76 7.15 -5.92
N GLY A 66 -6.23 6.80 -4.72
CA GLY A 66 -7.65 6.72 -4.41
C GLY A 66 -8.38 5.48 -4.99
N SER A 67 -7.68 4.54 -5.61
CA SER A 67 -8.27 3.35 -6.23
C SER A 67 -7.50 2.08 -5.87
N LEU A 68 -7.37 1.82 -4.56
CA LEU A 68 -6.89 0.53 -4.07
C LEU A 68 -7.98 -0.54 -4.30
N PRO A 69 -7.61 -1.77 -4.71
CA PRO A 69 -8.57 -2.84 -4.87
C PRO A 69 -9.20 -3.23 -3.53
N ILE A 70 -10.47 -3.62 -3.58
CA ILE A 70 -11.23 -4.04 -2.39
C ILE A 70 -10.93 -5.50 -2.00
N SER A 71 -10.26 -6.25 -2.87
CA SER A 71 -9.87 -7.64 -2.69
C SER A 71 -8.56 -7.95 -3.41
N THR A 72 -7.77 -8.90 -2.89
CA THR A 72 -6.57 -9.41 -3.58
C THR A 72 -6.88 -10.13 -4.89
N ASN A 73 -8.13 -10.58 -5.08
CA ASN A 73 -8.59 -11.27 -6.28
C ASN A 73 -9.17 -10.32 -7.36
N GLU A 74 -9.09 -9.01 -7.15
CA GLU A 74 -9.52 -8.01 -8.12
C GLU A 74 -8.38 -7.67 -9.06
N MET A 75 -8.53 -7.98 -10.35
CA MET A 75 -7.62 -7.54 -11.42
C MET A 75 -8.17 -6.24 -12.00
N ARG A 76 -7.53 -5.09 -11.71
CA ARG A 76 -7.80 -3.79 -12.34
C ARG A 76 -6.52 -3.21 -12.91
#